data_AF-A0A924NHA6-F1
#
_entry.id   AF-A0A924NHA6-F1
#
_cell.length_a   1.000
_cell.length_b   1.000
_cell.length_c   1.000
_cell.angle_alpha   90.00
_cell.angle_beta   90.00
_cell.angle_gamma   90.00
#
_symmetry.space_group_name_H-M   'P 1'
#
loop_
_entity.id
_entity.type
_entity.pdbx_description
1 polymer ?
#
loop_
_entity_poly.entity_id
_entity_poly.type
_entity_poly.pdbx_seq_one_letter_code
_entity_poly.pdbx_strand_id
1 'polypeptide(L)'
;MVDWVFKAAGDNMKTTAEMSSAGLAVFVGATQDAASGVQVGRACQRFALQAAAMGLQHAFLNQPIEVASLRPDLASLIGMPGRRPDLVMRFGRGPAMPFSLRRPVNAVMQ
;
A
#
# COMPACT_ATOMS: atom_id res chain seq x y z
N MET A 1 24.57 -0.77 -3.56
CA MET A 1 24.58 -0.24 -2.17
C MET A 1 23.32 -0.59 -1.37
N VAL A 2 22.27 -1.17 -1.98
CA VAL A 2 21.02 -1.60 -1.29
C VAL A 2 21.02 -3.10 -0.91
N ASP A 3 21.82 -3.93 -1.59
CA ASP A 3 21.88 -5.40 -1.38
C ASP A 3 22.36 -5.86 -0.01
N TRP A 4 22.97 -4.96 0.79
CA TRP A 4 23.48 -5.30 2.12
C TRP A 4 22.41 -5.22 3.22
N VAL A 5 21.28 -4.55 2.97
CA VAL A 5 20.22 -4.33 3.98
C VAL A 5 18.98 -5.18 3.69
N PHE A 6 18.69 -5.45 2.42
CA PHE A 6 17.49 -6.16 1.99
C PHE A 6 17.87 -7.34 1.08
N LYS A 7 17.49 -8.56 1.50
CA LYS A 7 17.64 -9.77 0.68
C LYS A 7 16.24 -10.14 0.19
N ALA A 8 16.05 -10.15 -1.13
CA ALA A 8 14.76 -10.44 -1.75
C ALA A 8 14.08 -11.69 -1.17
N ALA A 9 14.82 -12.78 -0.95
CA ALA A 9 14.29 -13.99 -0.32
C ALA A 9 13.77 -13.76 1.11
N GLY A 10 14.52 -13.03 1.94
CA GLY A 10 14.14 -12.73 3.33
C GLY A 10 12.94 -11.78 3.41
N ASP A 11 12.88 -10.77 2.54
CA ASP A 11 11.77 -9.83 2.52
C ASP A 11 10.50 -10.44 1.92
N ASN A 12 10.64 -11.35 0.94
CA ASN A 12 9.53 -12.14 0.43
C ASN A 12 8.95 -13.06 1.52
N MET A 13 9.80 -13.72 2.32
CA MET A 13 9.33 -14.54 3.44
C MET A 13 8.55 -13.73 4.48
N LYS A 14 9.07 -12.54 4.87
CA LYS A 14 8.36 -11.63 5.79
C LYS A 14 7.02 -11.18 5.21
N THR A 15 7.02 -10.74 3.95
CA THR A 15 5.80 -10.29 3.25
C THR A 15 4.76 -11.41 3.22
N THR A 16 5.18 -12.65 2.91
CA THR A 16 4.29 -13.82 2.87
C THR A 16 3.70 -14.14 4.25
N ALA A 17 4.51 -14.06 5.31
CA ALA A 17 4.00 -14.23 6.68
C ALA A 17 2.97 -13.15 7.07
N GLU A 18 3.15 -11.93 6.59
CA GLU A 18 2.21 -10.82 6.80
C GLU A 18 0.93 -10.90 5.94
N MET A 19 0.90 -11.78 4.92
CA MET A 19 -0.29 -12.06 4.09
C MET A 19 -1.36 -12.89 4.81
N SER A 20 -1.20 -13.22 6.10
CA SER A 20 -2.29 -13.73 6.97
C SER A 20 -3.41 -12.71 7.23
N SER A 21 -3.61 -11.75 6.32
CA SER A 21 -4.66 -10.76 6.30
C SER A 21 -5.98 -11.31 5.76
N ALA A 22 -7.10 -10.66 6.12
CA ALA A 22 -8.41 -11.01 5.59
C ALA A 22 -8.59 -10.60 4.12
N GLY A 23 -7.86 -9.57 3.66
CA GLY A 23 -7.92 -9.13 2.26
C GLY A 23 -6.86 -8.11 1.86
N LEU A 24 -6.80 -7.86 0.56
CA LEU A 24 -5.97 -6.85 -0.09
C LEU A 24 -6.86 -5.86 -0.85
N ALA A 25 -6.57 -4.56 -0.71
CA ALA A 25 -7.14 -3.49 -1.49
C ALA A 25 -6.07 -2.91 -2.42
N VAL A 26 -6.36 -2.86 -3.71
CA VAL A 26 -5.46 -2.27 -4.73
C VAL A 26 -6.14 -1.05 -5.34
N PHE A 27 -5.44 0.07 -5.33
CA PHE A 27 -5.95 1.35 -5.85
C PHE A 27 -5.28 1.64 -7.18
N VAL A 28 -6.10 1.94 -8.20
CA VAL A 28 -5.66 2.09 -9.59
C VAL A 28 -6.26 3.38 -10.16
N GLY A 29 -5.41 4.34 -10.48
CA GLY A 29 -5.76 5.61 -11.11
C GLY A 29 -6.29 5.42 -12.52
N ALA A 30 -7.22 6.29 -12.94
CA ALA A 30 -7.79 6.25 -14.28
C ALA A 30 -6.75 6.60 -15.35
N THR A 31 -5.84 7.52 -15.03
CA THR A 31 -4.72 7.98 -15.85
C THR A 31 -3.43 7.96 -15.03
N GLN A 32 -2.28 8.14 -15.70
CA GLN A 32 -0.96 8.20 -15.06
C GLN A 32 -0.47 9.64 -14.84
N ASP A 33 -1.39 10.55 -14.52
CA ASP A 33 -1.07 11.95 -14.24
C ASP A 33 -1.16 12.27 -12.73
N ALA A 34 -0.70 13.47 -12.38
CA ALA A 34 -0.70 13.94 -10.99
C ALA A 34 -2.12 14.05 -10.41
N ALA A 35 -3.12 14.39 -11.22
CA ALA A 35 -4.50 14.53 -10.76
C ALA A 35 -5.08 13.17 -10.35
N SER A 36 -4.89 12.14 -11.18
CA SER A 36 -5.21 10.75 -10.85
C SER A 36 -4.46 10.28 -9.61
N GLY A 37 -3.18 10.66 -9.45
CA GLY A 37 -2.43 10.38 -8.22
C GLY A 37 -3.10 10.93 -6.96
N VAL A 38 -3.59 12.17 -7.00
CA VAL A 38 -4.35 12.77 -5.89
C VAL A 38 -5.66 12.02 -5.64
N GLN A 39 -6.37 11.61 -6.69
CA GLN A 39 -7.62 10.85 -6.54
C GLN A 39 -7.40 9.48 -5.92
N VAL A 40 -6.35 8.76 -6.33
CA VAL A 40 -5.91 7.50 -5.70
C VAL A 40 -5.63 7.73 -4.21
N GLY A 41 -4.89 8.79 -3.86
CA GLY A 41 -4.60 9.12 -2.47
C GLY A 41 -5.87 9.35 -1.65
N ARG A 42 -6.85 10.10 -2.19
CA ARG A 42 -8.15 10.33 -1.54
C ARG A 42 -8.95 9.03 -1.39
N ALA A 43 -8.98 8.18 -2.40
CA ALA A 43 -9.67 6.89 -2.35
C ALA A 43 -9.05 5.98 -1.28
N CYS A 44 -7.72 5.88 -1.26
CA CYS A 44 -6.97 5.14 -0.25
C CYS A 44 -7.25 5.66 1.17
N GLN A 45 -7.26 6.98 1.37
CA GLN A 45 -7.56 7.59 2.66
C GLN A 45 -9.00 7.31 3.12
N ARG A 46 -9.98 7.36 2.21
CA ARG A 46 -11.38 7.02 2.54
C ARG A 46 -11.52 5.55 2.93
N PHE A 47 -10.87 4.65 2.20
CA PHE A 47 -10.82 3.23 2.54
C PHE A 47 -10.22 3.01 3.93
N ALA A 48 -9.08 3.62 4.23
CA ALA A 48 -8.41 3.50 5.52
C ALA A 48 -9.30 3.98 6.68
N LEU A 49 -9.95 5.16 6.53
CA LEU A 49 -10.88 5.66 7.55
C LEU A 49 -12.09 4.74 7.75
N GLN A 50 -12.65 4.19 6.67
CA GLN A 50 -13.77 3.26 6.76
C GLN A 50 -13.34 1.94 7.45
N ALA A 51 -12.18 1.40 7.08
CA ALA A 51 -11.62 0.22 7.73
C ALA A 51 -11.42 0.45 9.24
N ALA A 52 -10.84 1.60 9.62
CA ALA A 52 -10.67 1.98 11.02
C ALA A 52 -12.01 2.12 11.76
N ALA A 53 -13.03 2.74 11.15
CA ALA A 53 -14.38 2.85 11.71
C ALA A 53 -15.04 1.48 11.94
N MET A 54 -14.69 0.49 11.13
CA MET A 54 -15.14 -0.91 11.28
C MET A 54 -14.27 -1.74 12.23
N GLY A 55 -13.27 -1.13 12.88
CA GLY A 55 -12.34 -1.82 13.77
C GLY A 55 -11.35 -2.75 13.05
N LEU A 56 -11.13 -2.53 11.75
CA LEU A 56 -10.13 -3.25 10.97
C LEU A 56 -8.78 -2.56 11.07
N GLN A 57 -7.71 -3.36 11.13
CA GLN A 57 -6.34 -2.91 10.98
C GLN A 57 -5.97 -2.93 9.49
N HIS A 58 -5.10 -2.02 9.09
CA HIS A 58 -4.61 -1.96 7.71
C HIS A 58 -3.16 -1.47 7.64
N ALA A 59 -2.42 -1.94 6.64
CA ALA A 59 -1.04 -1.54 6.39
C ALA A 59 -0.73 -1.55 4.89
N PHE A 60 0.15 -0.66 4.44
CA PHE A 60 0.61 -0.68 3.06
C PHE A 60 1.45 -1.91 2.77
N LEU A 61 1.35 -2.40 1.53
CA LEU A 61 2.13 -3.50 0.99
C LEU A 61 2.59 -3.15 -0.43
N ASN A 62 3.29 -2.02 -0.56
CA ASN A 62 3.62 -1.41 -1.86
C ASN A 62 4.83 -2.04 -2.57
N GLN A 63 5.50 -3.03 -1.98
CA GLN A 63 6.65 -3.70 -2.60
C GLN A 63 6.39 -4.17 -4.05
N PRO A 64 5.21 -4.74 -4.40
CA PRO A 64 4.89 -5.16 -5.77
C PRO A 64 4.78 -4.01 -6.78
N ILE A 65 4.63 -2.76 -6.31
CA ILE A 65 4.52 -1.57 -7.16
C ILE A 65 5.76 -0.67 -7.09
N GLU A 66 6.68 -0.91 -6.16
CA GLU A 66 7.95 -0.20 -6.06
C GLU A 66 8.92 -0.60 -7.20
N VAL A 67 8.86 -1.86 -7.62
CA VAL A 67 9.64 -2.37 -8.76
C VAL A 67 8.82 -2.26 -10.05
N ALA A 68 9.28 -1.43 -10.98
CA ALA A 68 8.54 -1.13 -12.21
C ALA A 68 8.18 -2.36 -13.04
N SER A 69 9.06 -3.37 -13.11
CA SER A 69 8.84 -4.60 -13.85
C SER A 69 7.78 -5.53 -13.25
N LEU A 70 7.42 -5.37 -11.97
CA LEU A 70 6.40 -6.20 -11.30
C LEU A 70 4.98 -5.65 -11.45
N ARG A 71 4.83 -4.38 -11.83
CA ARG A 71 3.52 -3.73 -11.97
C ARG A 71 2.61 -4.39 -13.01
N PRO A 72 3.10 -4.80 -14.21
CA PRO A 72 2.26 -5.49 -15.19
C PRO A 72 1.72 -6.83 -14.69
N ASP A 73 2.51 -7.56 -13.91
CA ASP A 73 2.11 -8.83 -13.31
C ASP A 73 1.00 -8.61 -12.28
N LEU A 74 1.17 -7.62 -11.38
CA LEU A 74 0.12 -7.26 -10.42
C LEU A 74 -1.16 -6.79 -11.14
N ALA A 75 -1.03 -5.95 -12.18
CA ALA A 75 -2.16 -5.48 -12.97
C ALA A 75 -2.94 -6.65 -13.60
N SER A 76 -2.24 -7.66 -14.11
CA SER A 76 -2.85 -8.86 -14.67
C SER A 76 -3.54 -9.70 -13.58
N LEU A 77 -2.90 -9.88 -12.42
CA LEU A 77 -3.46 -10.64 -11.29
C LEU A 77 -4.77 -10.05 -10.75
N ILE A 78 -4.93 -8.73 -10.77
CA ILE A 78 -6.16 -8.05 -10.32
C ILE A 78 -7.20 -7.87 -11.44
N GLY A 79 -6.98 -8.46 -12.62
CA GLY A 79 -7.90 -8.37 -13.76
C GLY A 79 -7.93 -7.00 -14.45
N MET A 80 -6.85 -6.23 -14.35
CA MET A 80 -6.72 -4.88 -14.90
C MET A 80 -5.47 -4.73 -15.78
N PRO A 81 -5.25 -5.63 -16.77
CA PRO A 81 -4.05 -5.59 -17.61
C PRO A 81 -3.90 -4.23 -18.31
N GLY A 82 -2.66 -3.76 -18.44
CA GLY A 82 -2.33 -2.46 -19.03
C GLY A 82 -2.62 -1.25 -18.12
N ARG A 83 -3.31 -1.44 -16.98
CA ARG A 83 -3.44 -0.39 -15.96
C ARG A 83 -2.24 -0.41 -15.01
N ARG A 84 -2.02 0.72 -14.32
CA ARG A 84 -0.94 0.87 -13.34
C ARG A 84 -1.52 0.85 -11.93
N PRO A 85 -1.25 -0.19 -11.13
CA PRO A 85 -1.53 -0.16 -9.70
C PRO A 85 -0.68 0.92 -9.01
N ASP A 86 -1.31 1.74 -8.18
CA ASP A 86 -0.67 2.91 -7.56
C ASP A 86 -0.46 2.75 -6.06
N LEU A 87 -1.32 2.00 -5.37
CA LEU A 87 -1.19 1.66 -3.95
C LEU A 87 -1.76 0.27 -3.68
N VAL A 88 -1.15 -0.44 -2.73
CA VAL A 88 -1.61 -1.75 -2.25
C VAL A 88 -1.68 -1.72 -0.73
N MET A 89 -2.79 -2.18 -0.17
CA MET A 89 -3.03 -2.20 1.27
C MET A 89 -3.58 -3.55 1.71
N ARG A 90 -2.97 -4.17 2.72
CA ARG A 90 -3.56 -5.32 3.41
C ARG A 90 -4.47 -4.83 4.53
N PHE A 91 -5.55 -5.56 4.79
CA PHE A 91 -6.48 -5.23 5.86
C PHE A 91 -7.07 -6.50 6.51
N GLY A 92 -7.49 -6.38 7.77
CA GLY A 92 -8.07 -7.50 8.51
C GLY A 92 -8.25 -7.18 9.99
N ARG A 93 -8.50 -8.24 10.78
CA ARG A 93 -8.55 -8.13 12.24
C ARG A 93 -7.18 -8.44 12.82
N GLY A 94 -6.75 -7.65 13.80
CA GLY A 94 -5.48 -7.82 14.47
C GLY A 94 -5.38 -6.89 15.69
N PRO A 95 -4.34 -7.05 16.52
CA PRO A 95 -4.10 -6.16 17.64
C PRO A 95 -3.84 -4.73 17.15
N ALA A 96 -4.23 -3.74 17.96
CA ALA A 96 -3.86 -2.36 17.72
C ALA A 96 -2.35 -2.18 17.91
N MET A 97 -1.72 -1.42 17.03
CA MET A 97 -0.30 -1.08 17.10
C MET A 97 -0.12 0.37 17.56
N PRO A 98 1.03 0.72 18.18
CA PRO A 98 1.32 2.11 18.52
C PRO A 98 1.21 3.04 17.32
N PHE A 99 0.71 4.25 17.53
CA PHE A 99 0.65 5.25 16.47
C PHE A 99 2.06 5.62 16.00
N SER A 100 2.27 5.61 14.69
CA SER A 100 3.48 6.12 14.06
C SER A 100 3.69 7.60 14.40
N LEU A 101 4.95 7.98 14.69
CA LEU A 101 5.32 9.37 14.96
C LEU A 101 4.96 10.30 13.79
N ARG A 102 4.63 11.54 14.10
CA ARG A 102 4.31 12.60 13.13
C ARG A 102 5.18 13.82 13.41
N ARG A 103 5.59 14.52 12.35
CA ARG A 103 6.25 15.82 12.47
C ARG A 103 5.27 16.82 13.12
N PRO A 104 5.73 17.71 14.01
CA PRO A 104 4.87 18.75 14.56
C PRO A 104 4.44 19.72 13.45
N VAL A 105 3.27 20.35 13.63
CA VAL A 105 2.62 21.17 12.59
C VAL A 105 3.51 22.34 12.15
N ASN A 106 4.17 23.00 13.09
CA ASN A 106 5.10 24.10 12.83
C ASN A 106 6.33 23.70 12.00
N ALA A 107 6.62 22.40 11.86
CA ALA A 107 7.72 21.92 11.03
C ALA A 107 7.31 21.65 9.57
N VAL A 108 6.02 21.77 9.21
CA VAL A 108 5.50 21.42 7.87
C VAL A 108 4.59 22.47 7.24
N MET A 109 4.00 23.36 8.03
CA MET A 109 3.21 24.50 7.53
C MET A 109 4.13 25.72 7.40
N GLN A 110 4.07 26.40 6.25
CA GLN A 110 4.71 27.70 6.02
C GLN A 110 3.70 28.83 6.15
#